data_AF-A0A2T4IDJ3-F1
#
_entry.id   AF-A0A2T4IDJ3-F1
#
_cell.length_a   1.000
_cell.length_b   1.000
_cell.length_c   1.000
_cell.angle_alpha   90.00
_cell.angle_beta   90.00
_cell.angle_gamma   90.00
#
_symmetry.space_group_name_H-M   'P 1'
#
loop_
_entity.id
_entity.type
_entity.pdbx_description
1 polymer ?
#
loop_
_entity_poly.entity_id
_entity_poly.type
_entity_poly.pdbx_seq_one_letter_code
_entity_poly.pdbx_strand_id
1 'polypeptide(L)'
;MAQRLTSEQWTIVRQKYETDPRLSFSDLASQFGVSKQAVHKRATAEKWERVVSLAELAARAQTKADHLVDGEVDAARLASIRESGVDEAAARRAAILERHRREVDGPRKIVYQALQSGDVEKAKLAKVIADSLKTVQDLERKAWGLDAVVAPRGEHVIVIERD
;
A
#
# COMPACT_ATOMS: atom_id res chain seq x y z
N MET A 1 -28.28 11.44 -14.80
CA MET A 1 -27.65 11.65 -16.12
C MET A 1 -26.15 11.51 -15.95
N ALA A 2 -25.46 10.73 -16.79
CA ALA A 2 -24.02 10.53 -16.66
C ALA A 2 -23.25 11.81 -17.06
N GLN A 3 -22.27 12.21 -16.27
CA GLN A 3 -21.46 13.41 -16.56
C GLN A 3 -20.58 13.17 -17.78
N ARG A 4 -20.43 14.18 -18.64
CA ARG A 4 -19.52 14.11 -19.79
C ARG A 4 -18.16 14.67 -19.38
N LEU A 5 -17.19 13.80 -19.19
CA LEU A 5 -15.83 14.21 -18.80
C LEU A 5 -15.06 14.86 -19.96
N THR A 6 -14.24 15.86 -19.63
CA THR A 6 -13.29 16.48 -20.55
C THR A 6 -12.12 15.56 -20.86
N SER A 7 -11.36 15.85 -21.91
CA SER A 7 -10.16 15.06 -22.27
C SER A 7 -9.14 15.01 -21.14
N GLU A 8 -8.94 16.12 -20.43
CA GLU A 8 -8.04 16.20 -19.27
C GLU A 8 -8.53 15.31 -18.11
N GLN A 9 -9.83 15.31 -17.82
CA GLN A 9 -10.40 14.43 -16.81
C GLN A 9 -10.23 12.95 -17.17
N TRP A 10 -10.36 12.58 -18.45
CA TRP A 10 -10.09 11.21 -18.89
C TRP A 10 -8.62 10.81 -18.74
N THR A 11 -7.68 11.74 -18.95
CA THR A 11 -6.26 11.52 -18.66
C THR A 11 -6.04 11.21 -17.18
N ILE A 12 -6.72 11.93 -16.28
CA ILE A 12 -6.62 11.67 -14.83
C ILE A 12 -7.24 10.31 -14.46
N VAL A 13 -8.40 9.96 -15.04
CA VAL A 13 -9.03 8.65 -14.83
C VAL A 13 -8.09 7.52 -15.25
N ARG A 14 -7.47 7.66 -16.43
CA ARG A 14 -6.48 6.72 -16.95
C ARG A 14 -5.29 6.62 -16.00
N GLN A 15 -4.67 7.74 -15.65
CA GLN A 15 -3.51 7.77 -14.75
C GLN A 15 -3.81 7.06 -13.43
N LYS A 16 -4.99 7.31 -12.83
CA LYS A 16 -5.41 6.62 -11.60
C LYS A 16 -5.57 5.12 -11.79
N TYR A 17 -6.16 4.68 -12.91
CA TYR A 17 -6.30 3.26 -13.22
C TYR A 17 -4.95 2.56 -13.41
N GLU A 18 -4.02 3.20 -14.13
CA GLU A 18 -2.73 2.63 -14.50
C GLU A 18 -1.74 2.59 -13.33
N THR A 19 -1.89 3.49 -12.34
CA THR A 19 -0.98 3.63 -11.19
C THR A 19 -1.49 3.05 -9.87
N ASP A 20 -2.81 2.88 -9.69
CA ASP A 20 -3.37 2.23 -8.49
C ASP A 20 -4.07 0.90 -8.84
N PRO A 21 -3.40 -0.24 -8.63
CA PRO A 21 -3.99 -1.54 -8.89
C PRO A 21 -5.17 -1.91 -7.98
N ARG A 22 -5.55 -1.10 -6.98
CA ARG A 22 -6.77 -1.32 -6.18
C ARG A 22 -8.02 -0.73 -6.81
N LEU A 23 -7.88 0.27 -7.69
CA LEU A 23 -9.04 0.95 -8.27
C LEU A 23 -9.66 0.10 -9.38
N SER A 24 -10.94 -0.24 -9.22
CA SER A 24 -11.76 -0.85 -10.26
C SER A 24 -12.40 0.20 -11.16
N PHE A 25 -12.91 -0.21 -12.33
CA PHE A 25 -13.73 0.67 -13.16
C PHE A 25 -14.99 1.16 -12.46
N SER A 26 -15.49 0.45 -11.45
CA SER A 26 -16.64 0.88 -10.64
C SER A 26 -16.27 2.02 -9.70
N ASP A 27 -15.07 1.96 -9.10
CA ASP A 27 -14.57 3.00 -8.19
C ASP A 27 -14.27 4.27 -8.97
N LEU A 28 -13.64 4.14 -10.14
CA LEU A 28 -13.37 5.26 -11.05
C LEU A 28 -14.67 5.87 -11.57
N ALA A 29 -15.65 5.06 -11.94
CA ALA A 29 -16.97 5.53 -12.35
C ALA A 29 -17.65 6.36 -11.25
N SER A 30 -17.61 5.86 -10.01
CA SER A 30 -18.19 6.54 -8.85
C SER A 30 -17.45 7.83 -8.51
N GLN A 31 -16.11 7.83 -8.56
CA GLN A 31 -15.28 9.01 -8.28
C GLN A 31 -15.48 10.14 -9.28
N PHE A 32 -15.73 9.82 -10.55
CA PHE A 32 -15.82 10.81 -11.64
C PHE A 32 -17.25 11.05 -12.15
N GLY A 33 -18.26 10.47 -11.52
CA GLY A 33 -19.67 10.69 -11.89
C GLY A 33 -20.05 10.15 -13.27
N VAL A 34 -19.37 9.10 -13.72
CA VAL A 34 -19.61 8.44 -15.02
C VAL A 34 -20.10 7.01 -14.85
N SER A 35 -20.57 6.39 -15.94
CA SER A 35 -20.97 4.98 -15.90
C SER A 35 -19.75 4.06 -16.02
N LYS A 36 -19.81 2.89 -15.36
CA LYS A 36 -18.80 1.83 -15.49
C LYS A 36 -18.59 1.43 -16.95
N GLN A 37 -19.66 1.36 -17.76
CA GLN A 37 -19.55 1.04 -19.17
C GLN A 37 -18.78 2.10 -19.96
N ALA A 38 -18.90 3.38 -19.61
CA ALA A 38 -18.14 4.45 -20.27
C ALA A 38 -16.63 4.33 -20.00
N VAL A 39 -16.24 4.05 -18.75
CA VAL A 39 -14.85 3.80 -18.38
C VAL A 39 -14.31 2.56 -19.10
N HIS A 40 -15.07 1.46 -19.09
CA HIS A 40 -14.67 0.22 -19.76
C HIS A 40 -14.49 0.40 -21.27
N LYS A 41 -15.48 1.00 -21.97
CA LYS A 41 -15.42 1.22 -23.41
C LYS A 41 -14.20 2.04 -23.80
N ARG A 42 -13.86 3.06 -23.00
CA ARG A 42 -12.71 3.92 -23.24
C ARG A 42 -11.39 3.23 -22.94
N ALA A 43 -11.30 2.50 -21.82
CA ALA A 43 -10.13 1.70 -21.49
C ALA A 43 -9.80 0.65 -22.56
N THR A 44 -10.82 0.00 -23.15
CA THR A 44 -10.63 -0.93 -24.27
C THR A 44 -10.17 -0.21 -25.54
N ALA A 45 -10.79 0.94 -25.88
CA ALA A 45 -10.44 1.70 -27.08
C ALA A 45 -9.00 2.27 -27.03
N GLU A 46 -8.57 2.69 -25.85
CA GLU A 46 -7.25 3.29 -25.63
C GLU A 46 -6.21 2.30 -25.07
N LYS A 47 -6.57 1.02 -24.95
CA LYS A 47 -5.71 -0.08 -24.45
C LYS A 47 -5.01 0.27 -23.14
N TRP A 48 -5.78 0.64 -22.12
CA TRP A 48 -5.21 0.96 -20.80
C TRP A 48 -4.62 -0.29 -20.15
N GLU A 49 -3.40 -0.18 -19.65
CA GLU A 49 -2.68 -1.26 -18.99
C GLU A 49 -2.17 -0.80 -17.63
N ARG A 50 -2.18 -1.70 -16.66
CA ARG A 50 -1.62 -1.40 -15.33
C ARG A 50 -0.11 -1.42 -15.43
N VAL A 51 0.51 -0.30 -15.08
CA VAL A 51 1.95 -0.10 -15.23
C VAL A 51 2.72 -0.70 -14.05
N VAL A 52 2.05 -0.94 -12.92
CA VAL A 52 2.70 -1.43 -11.69
C VAL A 52 1.87 -2.54 -11.06
N SER A 53 2.53 -3.67 -10.77
CA SER A 53 1.93 -4.75 -9.97
C SER A 53 1.86 -4.39 -8.48
N LEU A 54 0.96 -5.02 -7.72
CA LEU A 54 0.90 -4.82 -6.26
C LEU A 54 2.24 -5.17 -5.57
N ALA A 55 2.94 -6.18 -6.08
CA ALA A 55 4.25 -6.61 -5.59
C ALA A 55 5.34 -5.56 -5.83
N GLU A 56 5.41 -4.97 -7.03
CA GLU A 56 6.36 -3.89 -7.32
C GLU A 56 6.07 -2.63 -6.49
N LEU A 57 4.78 -2.33 -6.26
CA LEU A 57 4.37 -1.23 -5.39
C LEU A 57 4.80 -1.46 -3.94
N ALA A 58 4.66 -2.69 -3.44
CA ALA A 58 5.09 -3.08 -2.09
C ALA A 58 6.61 -3.01 -1.95
N ALA A 59 7.37 -3.54 -2.92
CA ALA A 59 8.83 -3.49 -2.94
C ALA A 59 9.35 -2.03 -2.92
N ARG A 60 8.76 -1.15 -3.74
CA ARG A 60 9.11 0.29 -3.73
C ARG A 60 8.76 0.97 -2.42
N ALA A 61 7.62 0.63 -1.82
CA ALA A 61 7.24 1.16 -0.50
C ALA A 61 8.22 0.73 0.59
N GLN A 62 8.72 -0.51 0.55
CA GLN A 62 9.77 -0.99 1.47
C GLN A 62 11.08 -0.23 1.26
N THR A 63 11.57 -0.12 0.01
CA THR A 63 12.78 0.68 -0.30
C THR A 63 12.64 2.13 0.16
N LYS A 64 11.48 2.76 -0.05
CA LYS A 64 11.22 4.13 0.41
C LYS A 64 11.17 4.23 1.93
N ALA A 65 10.61 3.23 2.63
CA ALA A 65 10.60 3.16 4.09
C ALA A 65 11.99 2.94 4.69
N ASP A 66 12.86 2.18 4.01
CA ASP A 66 14.24 1.96 4.44
C ASP A 66 15.13 3.20 4.26
N HIS A 67 14.73 4.11 3.36
CA HIS A 67 15.40 5.39 3.14
C HIS A 67 14.85 6.55 3.98
N LEU A 68 13.82 6.32 4.79
CA LEU A 68 13.32 7.30 5.75
C LEU A 68 14.08 7.15 7.07
N VAL A 69 15.11 7.98 7.27
CA VAL A 69 15.71 8.22 8.59
C VAL A 69 15.17 9.56 9.11
N ASP A 70 14.66 9.57 10.34
CA ASP A 70 14.18 10.75 11.06
C ASP A 70 13.00 11.55 10.44
N GLY A 71 12.23 10.94 9.53
CA GLY A 71 10.92 11.46 9.13
C GLY A 71 10.93 12.65 8.17
N GLU A 72 12.10 13.04 7.64
CA GLU A 72 12.20 14.01 6.54
C GLU A 72 12.59 13.33 5.23
N VAL A 73 11.84 13.65 4.18
CA VAL A 73 12.08 13.16 2.83
C VAL A 73 13.12 14.07 2.17
N ASP A 74 14.27 13.54 1.78
CA ASP A 74 15.28 14.28 1.03
C ASP A 74 14.73 14.72 -0.35
N ALA A 75 14.17 15.93 -0.36
CA ALA A 75 13.47 16.53 -1.50
C ALA A 75 14.39 16.76 -2.70
N ALA A 76 15.71 16.85 -2.48
CA ALA A 76 16.67 17.11 -3.54
C ALA A 76 16.82 15.95 -4.53
N ARG A 77 16.47 14.71 -4.12
CA ARG A 77 16.64 13.52 -4.97
C ARG A 77 15.38 13.08 -5.71
N LEU A 78 14.20 13.40 -5.17
CA LEU A 78 12.89 13.14 -5.79
C LEU A 78 12.65 13.93 -7.10
N ALA A 79 13.35 15.06 -7.27
CA ALA A 79 13.21 15.91 -8.46
C ALA A 79 13.62 15.23 -9.79
N SER A 80 14.25 14.04 -9.75
CA SER A 80 14.77 13.34 -10.93
C SER A 80 13.86 12.28 -11.54
N ILE A 81 12.73 11.91 -10.90
CA ILE A 81 11.88 10.81 -11.36
C ILE A 81 10.47 11.33 -11.68
N ARG A 82 10.06 11.17 -12.94
CA ARG A 82 8.72 11.53 -13.47
C ARG A 82 7.63 10.58 -12.91
N GLU A 83 7.37 10.64 -11.60
CA GLU A 83 6.61 9.60 -10.88
C GLU A 83 5.58 10.12 -9.84
N SER A 84 5.06 11.34 -9.97
CA SER A 84 4.30 12.01 -8.90
C SER A 84 3.12 11.21 -8.29
N GLY A 85 2.46 10.32 -9.05
CA GLY A 85 1.37 9.48 -8.53
C GLY A 85 1.82 8.20 -7.80
N VAL A 86 2.83 7.51 -8.34
CA VAL A 86 3.38 6.28 -7.73
C VAL A 86 4.21 6.63 -6.49
N ASP A 87 4.91 7.76 -6.52
CA ASP A 87 5.67 8.26 -5.38
C ASP A 87 4.80 8.58 -4.17
N GLU A 88 3.63 9.18 -4.39
CA GLU A 88 2.71 9.53 -3.33
C GLU A 88 2.05 8.27 -2.73
N ALA A 89 1.67 7.32 -3.59
CA ALA A 89 1.12 6.03 -3.17
C ALA A 89 2.15 5.18 -2.38
N ALA A 90 3.42 5.22 -2.76
CA ALA A 90 4.50 4.59 -2.03
C ALA A 90 4.78 5.31 -0.71
N ALA A 91 4.76 6.65 -0.69
CA ALA A 91 4.98 7.44 0.52
C ALA A 91 3.90 7.19 1.59
N ARG A 92 2.62 7.12 1.20
CA ARG A 92 1.51 6.79 2.13
C ARG A 92 1.70 5.42 2.79
N ARG A 93 2.24 4.44 2.05
CA ARG A 93 2.52 3.08 2.56
C ARG A 93 3.73 3.05 3.47
N ALA A 94 4.80 3.77 3.11
CA ALA A 94 5.97 3.91 3.95
C ALA A 94 5.64 4.55 5.31
N ALA A 95 4.76 5.57 5.32
CA ALA A 95 4.31 6.20 6.56
C ALA A 95 3.59 5.24 7.52
N ILE A 96 2.82 4.28 6.99
CA ILE A 96 2.14 3.24 7.79
C ILE A 96 3.15 2.29 8.42
N LEU A 97 4.12 1.82 7.62
CA LEU A 97 5.18 0.95 8.11
C LEU A 97 6.02 1.62 9.21
N GLU A 98 6.34 2.90 9.02
CA GLU A 98 7.08 3.68 10.02
C GLU A 98 6.27 3.86 11.31
N ARG A 99 4.96 4.13 11.20
CA ARG A 99 4.09 4.18 12.37
C ARG A 99 4.07 2.83 13.11
N HIS A 100 3.92 1.72 12.39
CA HIS A 100 3.92 0.37 12.98
C HIS A 100 5.20 0.08 13.75
N ARG A 101 6.36 0.48 13.20
CA ARG A 101 7.68 0.33 13.86
C ARG A 101 7.71 1.08 15.20
N ARG A 102 7.19 2.30 15.25
CA ARG A 102 7.13 3.12 16.49
C ARG A 102 6.13 2.59 17.52
N GLU A 103 4.98 2.11 17.08
CA GLU A 103 3.92 1.61 17.96
C GLU A 103 4.38 0.42 18.83
N VAL A 104 5.31 -0.40 18.32
CA VAL A 104 5.87 -1.55 19.05
C VAL A 104 6.64 -1.12 20.31
N ASP A 105 7.18 0.09 20.35
CA ASP A 105 7.94 0.58 21.51
C ASP A 105 7.05 0.80 22.74
N GLY A 106 5.75 1.07 22.55
CA GLY A 106 4.80 1.28 23.64
C GLY A 106 4.67 0.03 24.53
N PRO A 107 4.17 -1.10 24.01
CA PRO A 107 4.09 -2.35 24.76
C PRO A 107 5.44 -2.79 25.31
N ARG A 108 6.53 -2.63 24.54
CA ARG A 108 7.89 -2.99 24.96
C ARG A 108 8.30 -2.27 26.25
N LYS A 109 8.04 -0.96 26.35
CA LYS A 109 8.32 -0.19 27.57
C LYS A 109 7.52 -0.71 28.77
N ILE A 110 6.24 -1.04 28.58
CA ILE A 110 5.38 -1.55 29.66
C ILE A 110 5.84 -2.94 30.12
N VAL A 111 6.26 -3.82 29.21
CA VAL A 111 6.83 -5.13 29.56
C VAL A 111 8.08 -4.95 30.42
N TYR A 112 8.99 -4.05 30.06
CA TYR A 112 10.20 -3.82 30.86
C TYR A 112 9.90 -3.24 32.24
N GLN A 113 8.94 -2.33 32.34
CA GLN A 113 8.48 -1.81 33.63
C GLN A 113 7.83 -2.90 34.49
N ALA A 114 7.02 -3.78 33.90
CA ALA A 114 6.42 -4.91 34.58
C ALA A 114 7.50 -5.89 35.11
N LEU A 115 8.52 -6.17 34.29
CA LEU A 115 9.65 -7.03 34.67
C LEU A 115 10.46 -6.44 35.83
N GLN A 116 10.75 -5.14 35.79
CA GLN A 116 11.49 -4.45 36.85
C GLN A 116 10.72 -4.37 38.17
N SER A 117 9.40 -4.17 38.10
CA SER A 117 8.55 -4.03 39.30
C SER A 117 7.97 -5.35 39.80
N GLY A 118 8.11 -6.45 39.04
CA GLY A 118 7.45 -7.73 39.34
C GLY A 118 5.92 -7.67 39.27
N ASP A 119 5.37 -6.65 38.61
CA ASP A 119 3.94 -6.37 38.57
C ASP A 119 3.25 -7.18 37.44
N VAL A 120 2.57 -8.25 37.85
CA VAL A 120 1.86 -9.16 36.94
C VAL A 120 0.69 -8.47 36.24
N GLU A 121 0.03 -7.50 36.88
CA GLU A 121 -1.09 -6.78 36.26
C GLU A 121 -0.60 -5.86 35.14
N LYS A 122 0.56 -5.22 35.32
CA LYS A 122 1.22 -4.49 34.22
C LYS A 122 1.65 -5.41 33.08
N ALA A 123 2.12 -6.63 33.37
CA ALA A 123 2.47 -7.59 32.34
C ALA A 123 1.24 -8.01 31.52
N LYS A 124 0.09 -8.25 32.18
CA LYS A 124 -1.19 -8.53 31.51
C LYS A 124 -1.64 -7.35 30.65
N LEU A 125 -1.55 -6.12 31.18
CA LEU A 125 -1.87 -4.91 30.43
C LEU A 125 -1.00 -4.80 29.17
N ALA A 126 0.31 -5.00 29.28
CA ALA A 126 1.21 -4.97 28.14
C ALA A 126 0.82 -6.00 27.07
N LYS A 127 0.42 -7.21 27.48
CA LYS A 127 -0.07 -8.24 26.57
C LYS A 127 -1.35 -7.80 25.84
N VAL A 128 -2.34 -7.28 26.55
CA VAL A 128 -3.60 -6.83 25.95
C VAL A 128 -3.35 -5.72 24.91
N ILE A 129 -2.46 -4.77 25.24
CA ILE A 129 -2.08 -3.70 24.31
C ILE A 129 -1.36 -4.27 23.09
N ALA A 130 -0.41 -5.19 23.28
CA ALA A 130 0.32 -5.83 22.18
C ALA A 130 -0.61 -6.62 21.24
N ASP A 131 -1.56 -7.40 21.78
CA ASP A 131 -2.53 -8.17 21.01
C ASP A 131 -3.48 -7.24 20.23
N SER A 132 -3.88 -6.12 20.84
CA SER A 132 -4.72 -5.09 20.19
C SER A 132 -3.96 -4.40 19.04
N LEU A 133 -2.71 -3.99 19.27
CA LEU A 133 -1.86 -3.38 18.25
C LEU A 133 -1.60 -4.33 17.10
N LYS A 134 -1.28 -5.61 17.38
CA LYS A 134 -1.13 -6.63 16.34
C LYS A 134 -2.37 -6.70 15.44
N THR A 135 -3.55 -6.69 16.03
CA THR A 135 -4.82 -6.72 15.28
C THR A 135 -4.98 -5.49 14.38
N VAL A 136 -4.71 -4.29 14.90
CA VAL A 136 -4.76 -3.04 14.10
C VAL A 136 -3.76 -3.09 12.95
N GLN A 137 -2.51 -3.47 13.22
CA GLN A 137 -1.47 -3.54 12.20
C GLN A 137 -1.79 -4.58 11.13
N ASP A 138 -2.32 -5.75 11.50
CA ASP A 138 -2.75 -6.78 10.55
C ASP A 138 -3.90 -6.28 9.64
N LEU A 139 -4.87 -5.56 10.20
CA LEU A 139 -5.96 -4.98 9.42
C LEU A 139 -5.44 -3.91 8.45
N GLU A 140 -4.50 -3.08 8.89
CA GLU A 140 -3.92 -2.03 8.05
C GLU A 140 -3.02 -2.60 6.95
N ARG A 141 -2.20 -3.62 7.24
CA ARG A 141 -1.38 -4.29 6.22
C ARG A 141 -2.26 -4.92 5.14
N LYS A 142 -3.38 -5.54 5.51
CA LYS A 142 -4.37 -6.08 4.56
C LYS A 142 -5.03 -4.98 3.74
N ALA A 143 -5.53 -3.92 4.39
CA ALA A 143 -6.19 -2.80 3.71
C ALA A 143 -5.26 -2.10 2.70
N TRP A 144 -3.98 -1.97 3.06
CA TRP A 144 -2.97 -1.32 2.23
C TRP A 144 -2.18 -2.26 1.34
N GLY A 145 -2.53 -3.56 1.30
CA GLY A 145 -1.89 -4.59 0.49
C GLY A 145 -0.39 -4.70 0.72
N LEU A 146 0.08 -4.51 1.95
CA LEU A 146 1.47 -4.65 2.36
C LEU A 146 1.88 -6.13 2.50
N ASP A 147 0.90 -7.03 2.64
CA ASP A 147 1.10 -8.48 2.69
C ASP A 147 1.12 -9.13 1.30
N ALA A 148 1.11 -8.34 0.22
CA ALA A 148 1.19 -8.89 -1.13
C ALA A 148 2.55 -9.57 -1.30
N VAL A 149 2.54 -10.92 -1.31
CA VAL A 149 3.74 -11.72 -1.56
C VAL A 149 4.28 -11.32 -2.93
N VAL A 150 5.53 -10.86 -2.96
CA VAL A 150 6.28 -10.75 -4.20
C VAL A 150 6.41 -12.17 -4.72
N ALA A 151 5.59 -12.56 -5.68
CA ALA A 151 5.82 -13.79 -6.42
C ALA A 151 7.26 -13.71 -6.96
N PRO A 152 8.13 -14.69 -6.67
CA PRO A 152 9.47 -14.68 -7.24
C PRO A 152 9.32 -14.60 -8.75
N ARG A 153 10.04 -13.65 -9.36
CA ARG A 153 10.07 -13.47 -10.80
C ARG A 153 10.59 -14.77 -11.43
N GLY A 154 9.68 -15.61 -11.95
CA GLY A 154 10.00 -16.68 -12.88
C GLY A 154 10.53 -17.99 -12.30
N GLU A 155 9.87 -18.60 -11.31
CA GLU A 155 10.10 -20.02 -11.05
C GLU A 155 9.22 -20.85 -12.01
N HIS A 156 9.82 -21.27 -13.13
CA HIS A 156 9.20 -22.25 -14.03
C HIS A 156 9.05 -23.57 -13.27
N VAL A 157 7.84 -23.90 -12.86
CA VAL A 157 7.50 -25.24 -12.36
C VAL A 157 7.54 -26.20 -13.55
N ILE A 158 8.66 -26.92 -13.71
CA ILE A 158 8.73 -28.05 -14.65
C ILE A 158 7.99 -29.22 -14.01
N VAL A 159 6.75 -29.45 -14.47
CA VAL A 159 6.01 -30.67 -14.16
C VAL A 159 6.55 -31.76 -15.08
N ILE A 160 7.36 -32.68 -14.53
CA ILE A 160 7.67 -33.94 -15.21
C ILE A 160 6.51 -34.88 -14.91
N GLU A 161 5.56 -34.98 -15.84
CA GLU A 161 4.61 -36.09 -15.85
C GLU A 161 5.42 -37.38 -16.07
N ARG A 162 5.26 -38.34 -15.15
CA ARG A 162 5.76 -39.70 -15.35
C ARG A 162 4.62 -40.51 -15.94
N ASP A 163 4.80 -40.94 -17.18
CA ASP A 163 4.03 -42.02 -17.83
C ASP A 163 4.21 -43.35 -17.08
#